data_AF-A0A7J6QHE0-F1
#
_entry.id   AF-A0A7J6QHE0-F1
#
_cell.length_a   1.000
_cell.length_b   1.000
_cell.length_c   1.000
_cell.angle_alpha   90.00
_cell.angle_beta   90.00
_cell.angle_gamma   90.00
#
_symmetry.space_group_name_H-M   'P 1'
#
loop_
_entity.id
_entity.type
_entity.pdbx_description
1 polymer ?
#
loop_
_entity_poly.entity_id
_entity_poly.type
_entity_poly.pdbx_seq_one_letter_code
_entity_poly.pdbx_strand_id
1 'polypeptide(L)' 'IEQDALSAGLKLCEDIASNSPVAVVGIKHVLEYGREAQTAMQLKHNAVWNQAMILGSRDMMKTIAHTMSKKPGKPRFSKL' A
#
# COMPACT_ATOMS: atom_id res chain seq x y z
N ILE A 1 28.86 9.41 -1.61
CA ILE A 1 27.61 10.13 -1.99
C ILE A 1 26.80 9.32 -3.00
N GLU A 2 27.29 9.07 -4.21
CA GLU A 2 26.50 8.39 -5.27
C GLU A 2 26.16 6.94 -4.91
N GLN A 3 27.13 6.18 -4.37
CA GLN A 3 26.90 4.81 -3.89
C GLN A 3 26.00 4.76 -2.64
N ASP A 4 26.10 5.76 -1.77
CA ASP A 4 25.28 5.84 -0.55
C ASP A 4 23.82 6.15 -0.90
N ALA A 5 23.60 7.06 -1.86
CA ALA A 5 22.28 7.39 -2.38
C ALA A 5 21.63 6.20 -3.10
N LEU A 6 22.41 5.44 -3.89
CA LEU A 6 21.93 4.21 -4.52
C LEU A 6 21.55 3.15 -3.48
N SER A 7 22.39 2.94 -2.46
CA SER A 7 22.11 2.00 -1.37
C SER A 7 20.84 2.39 -0.60
N ALA A 8 20.66 3.68 -0.29
CA ALA A 8 19.47 4.18 0.36
C ALA A 8 18.22 4.02 -0.52
N GLY A 9 18.32 4.29 -1.82
CA GLY A 9 17.24 4.10 -2.78
C GLY A 9 16.80 2.64 -2.89
N LEU A 10 17.74 1.69 -2.92
CA LEU A 10 17.43 0.26 -2.96
C LEU A 10 16.72 -0.21 -1.68
N LYS A 11 17.16 0.26 -0.50
CA LYS A 11 16.47 -0.02 0.77
C LYS A 11 15.03 0.48 0.77
N LEU A 12 14.80 1.70 0.27
CA LEU A 12 13.45 2.25 0.13
C LEU A 12 12.59 1.40 -0.82
N CYS A 13 13.14 0.97 -1.96
CA CYS A 13 12.45 0.10 -2.90
C CYS A 13 12.08 -1.25 -2.28
N GLU A 14 12.99 -1.84 -1.50
CA GLU A 14 12.74 -3.09 -0.76
C GLU A 14 11.62 -2.92 0.27
N ASP A 15 11.62 -1.81 1.01
CA ASP A 15 10.57 -1.48 1.97
C ASP A 15 9.21 -1.32 1.28
N ILE A 16 9.15 -0.64 0.13
CA ILE A 16 7.91 -0.49 -0.66
C ILE A 16 7.44 -1.85 -1.18
N ALA A 17 8.34 -2.65 -1.76
CA ALA A 17 8.04 -3.96 -2.34
C ALA A 17 7.56 -5.00 -1.31
N SER A 18 7.90 -4.80 -0.03
CA SER A 18 7.47 -5.66 1.07
C SER A 18 6.00 -5.46 1.49
N ASN A 19 5.32 -4.44 0.97
CA ASN A 19 3.90 -4.16 1.23
C ASN A 19 2.99 -4.80 0.17
N SER A 20 1.66 -4.78 0.42
CA SER A 20 0.69 -5.27 -0.57
C SER A 20 0.78 -4.44 -1.86
N PRO A 21 0.95 -5.08 -3.04
CA PRO A 21 1.06 -4.35 -4.30
C PRO A 21 -0.24 -3.61 -4.64
N VAL A 22 -1.40 -4.18 -4.27
CA VAL A 22 -2.72 -3.51 -4.41
C VAL A 22 -2.77 -2.25 -3.55
N ALA A 23 -2.26 -2.31 -2.32
CA ALA A 23 -2.23 -1.14 -1.43
C ALA A 23 -1.29 -0.05 -1.93
N VAL A 24 -0.09 -0.41 -2.41
CA VAL A 24 0.91 0.54 -2.93
C VAL A 24 0.40 1.27 -4.18
N VAL A 25 -0.14 0.54 -5.15
CA VAL A 25 -0.70 1.16 -6.36
C VAL A 25 -1.94 1.99 -6.03
N GLY A 26 -2.82 1.47 -5.16
CA GLY A 26 -4.04 2.15 -4.78
C GLY A 26 -3.81 3.46 -4.02
N ILE A 27 -2.86 3.48 -3.08
CA ILE A 27 -2.56 4.71 -2.35
C ILE A 27 -1.92 5.77 -3.25
N LYS A 28 -1.09 5.36 -4.22
CA LYS A 28 -0.56 6.27 -5.23
C LYS A 28 -1.68 6.94 -6.04
N HIS A 29 -2.69 6.17 -6.44
CA HIS A 29 -3.85 6.72 -7.16
C HIS A 29 -4.65 7.71 -6.30
N VAL A 30 -4.91 7.35 -5.04
CA VAL A 30 -5.58 8.22 -4.06
C VAL A 30 -4.82 9.54 -3.85
N LEU A 31 -3.49 9.48 -3.75
CA LEU A 31 -2.64 10.66 -3.59
C LEU A 31 -2.67 11.55 -4.83
N GLU A 32 -2.62 10.95 -6.03
CA GLU A 32 -2.71 11.70 -7.29
C GLU A 32 -4.06 12.42 -7.41
N TYR A 33 -5.17 11.72 -7.12
CA TYR A 33 -6.52 12.33 -7.12
C TYR A 33 -6.61 13.48 -6.10
N GLY A 34 -5.98 13.31 -4.94
CA GLY A 34 -5.94 14.32 -3.89
C GLY A 34 -5.19 15.60 -4.24
N ARG A 35 -4.28 15.58 -5.23
CA ARG A 35 -3.49 16.76 -5.61
C ARG A 35 -4.34 17.87 -6.21
N GLU A 36 -5.40 17.50 -6.92
CA GLU A 36 -6.22 18.42 -7.72
C GLU A 36 -7.66 18.55 -7.17
N ALA A 37 -8.08 17.67 -6.26
CA ALA A 37 -9.43 17.65 -5.71
C ALA A 37 -9.60 18.58 -4.49
N GLN A 38 -10.78 19.17 -4.35
CA GLN A 38 -11.21 19.80 -3.10
C GLN A 38 -11.28 18.74 -1.99
N THR A 39 -10.91 19.10 -0.76
CA THR A 39 -10.84 18.21 0.41
C THR A 39 -12.11 17.34 0.60
N ALA A 40 -13.30 17.91 0.40
CA ALA A 40 -14.56 17.19 0.54
C ALA A 40 -14.74 16.07 -0.51
N MET A 41 -14.26 16.29 -1.74
CA MET A 41 -14.30 15.30 -2.82
C MET A 41 -13.25 14.22 -2.62
N GLN A 42 -12.04 14.60 -2.17
CA GLN A 42 -10.99 13.64 -1.83
C GLN A 42 -11.44 12.67 -0.73
N LEU A 43 -12.10 13.18 0.33
CA LEU A 43 -12.57 12.34 1.42
C LEU A 43 -13.61 11.29 0.96
N LYS A 44 -14.52 11.69 0.06
CA LYS A 44 -15.48 10.78 -0.56
C LYS A 44 -14.78 9.72 -1.44
N HIS A 45 -13.81 10.15 -2.25
CA HIS A 45 -13.02 9.24 -3.07
C HIS A 45 -12.26 8.22 -2.21
N ASN A 46 -11.62 8.65 -1.13
CA ASN A 46 -10.94 7.77 -0.17
C ASN A 46 -11.89 6.73 0.42
N ALA A 47 -13.10 7.14 0.82
CA ALA A 47 -14.08 6.24 1.38
C ALA A 47 -14.55 5.18 0.37
N VAL A 48 -14.81 5.57 -0.87
CA VAL A 48 -15.22 4.64 -1.95
C VAL A 48 -14.08 3.69 -2.31
N TRP A 49 -12.86 4.22 -2.47
CA TRP A 49 -11.70 3.43 -2.83
C TRP A 49 -11.34 2.40 -1.75
N ASN A 50 -11.33 2.80 -0.48
CA ASN A 50 -11.04 1.90 0.63
C ASN A 50 -12.08 0.77 0.72
N GLN A 51 -13.35 1.06 0.47
CA GLN A 51 -14.39 0.04 0.43
C GLN A 51 -14.18 -0.96 -0.72
N ALA A 52 -13.87 -0.48 -1.93
CA ALA A 52 -13.71 -1.34 -3.10
C ALA A 52 -12.42 -2.17 -3.06
N MET A 53 -11.29 -1.56 -2.69
CA MET A 53 -9.97 -2.12 -2.91
C MET A 53 -9.32 -2.67 -1.66
N ILE A 54 -9.60 -2.11 -0.48
CA ILE A 54 -8.98 -2.57 0.76
C ILE A 54 -9.82 -3.68 1.38
N LEU A 55 -11.12 -3.44 1.60
CA LEU A 55 -12.00 -4.41 2.30
C LEU A 55 -12.29 -5.67 1.46
N GLY A 56 -12.30 -5.56 0.13
CA GLY A 56 -12.53 -6.70 -0.78
C GLY A 56 -11.26 -7.46 -1.18
N SER A 57 -10.06 -7.00 -0.80
CA SER A 57 -8.82 -7.61 -1.29
C SER A 57 -8.46 -8.90 -0.56
N ARG A 58 -7.92 -9.86 -1.32
CA ARG A 58 -7.26 -11.05 -0.77
C ARG A 58 -6.06 -10.71 0.10
N ASP A 59 -5.42 -9.57 -0.15
CA ASP A 59 -4.26 -9.10 0.60
C ASP A 59 -4.62 -8.62 2.01
N MET A 60 -5.76 -7.95 2.18
CA MET A 60 -6.29 -7.60 3.50
C MET A 60 -6.57 -8.85 4.33
N MET A 61 -7.30 -9.83 3.77
CA MET A 61 -7.60 -11.09 4.47
C MET A 61 -6.33 -11.84 4.89
N LYS A 62 -5.32 -11.92 4.00
CA LYS A 62 -4.02 -12.52 4.33
C LYS A 62 -3.30 -11.76 5.45
N THR A 63 -3.38 -10.44 5.45
CA THR A 63 -2.75 -9.60 6.48
C THR A 63 -3.42 -9.79 7.84
N ILE A 64 -4.76 -9.82 7.86
CA ILE A 64 -5.55 -10.10 9.07
C ILE A 64 -5.20 -11.50 9.59
N ALA A 65 -5.24 -12.52 8.73
CA ALA A 65 -4.92 -13.90 9.11
C ALA A 65 -3.48 -14.05 9.63
N HIS A 66 -2.50 -13.38 9.00
CA HIS A 66 -1.11 -13.37 9.44
C HIS A 66 -0.93 -12.71 10.80
N THR A 67 -1.59 -11.57 11.02
CA THR A 67 -1.59 -10.84 12.30
C THR A 67 -2.22 -11.68 13.41
N MET A 68 -3.36 -12.32 13.13
CA MET A 68 -4.03 -13.24 14.07
C MET A 68 -3.17 -14.48 14.38
N SER A 69 -2.43 -14.98 13.40
CA SER A 69 -1.52 -16.12 13.57
C SER A 69 -0.23 -15.78 14.35
N LYS A 70 -0.02 -14.50 14.72
CA LYS A 70 1.17 -13.98 15.41
C LYS A 70 2.50 -14.43 14.78
N LYS A 71 2.50 -14.67 13.47
CA LYS A 71 3.71 -15.11 12.77
C LYS A 71 4.69 -13.93 12.68
N PRO A 72 5.98 -14.13 12.99
CA PRO A 72 6.98 -13.08 12.82
C PRO A 72 7.15 -12.74 11.32
N GLY A 73 7.39 -11.47 11.01
CA GLY A 73 7.63 -10.97 9.65
C GLY A 73 6.39 -10.42 8.94
N LYS A 74 6.55 -10.00 7.69
CA LYS A 74 5.47 -9.46 6.83
C LYS A 74 4.77 -10.58 6.04
N PRO A 75 3.45 -10.50 5.80
CA PRO A 75 2.73 -11.49 5.01
C PRO A 75 3.20 -11.50 3.55
N ARG A 76 3.26 -12.68 2.93
CA ARG A 76 3.63 -12.82 1.51
C ARG A 76 2.42 -12.54 0.62
N PHE A 77 2.51 -11.48 -0.18
CA PHE A 77 1.46 -11.09 -1.12
C PHE A 77 1.60 -11.85 -2.45
N SER A 78 0.49 -12.01 -3.16
CA SER A 78 0.49 -12.55 -4.52
C SER A 78 0.90 -11.44 -5.50
N LYS A 79 1.40 -11.79 -6.68
CA LYS A 79 1.57 -10.81 -7.77
C LYS A 79 0.24 -10.13 -8.09
N LEU A 80 0.31 -8.85 -8.47
CA LEU A 80 -0.83 -8.02 -8.87
C LEU A 80 -1.60 -8.66 -10.03
#